data_AF-A0A2M9BAN6-F1
#
_entry.id   AF-A0A2M9BAN6-F1
#
_cell.length_a   1.000
_cell.length_b   1.000
_cell.length_c   1.000
_cell.angle_alpha   90.00
_cell.angle_beta   90.00
_cell.angle_gamma   90.00
#
_symmetry.space_group_name_H-M   'P 1'
#
loop_
_entity.id
_entity.type
_entity.pdbx_description
1 polymer ?
#
loop_
_entity_poly.entity_id
_entity_poly.type
_entity_poly.pdbx_seq_one_letter_code
_entity_poly.pdbx_strand_id
1 'polypeptide(L)'
;MLEPAESQLVHRTIREGLALVKAEAQKRGRILHPMELTGTARAWQPMLEMYRLLTGFVETNPNAVLHHSVELYGPPCPKCRKPLRTPEARFCAACGFGQQEVTPNSLPLAQRRPELF
;
A
#
# COMPACT_ATOMS: atom_id res chain seq x y z
N MET A 1 5.67 3.44 0.60
CA MET A 1 4.23 3.18 0.55
C MET A 1 3.63 4.15 -0.44
N LEU A 2 2.60 3.74 -1.15
CA LEU A 2 1.78 4.57 -2.03
C LEU A 2 0.78 5.35 -1.18
N GLU A 3 0.63 6.62 -1.47
CA GLU A 3 -0.47 7.44 -0.95
C GLU A 3 -1.83 7.00 -1.55
N PRO A 4 -2.99 7.38 -0.96
CA PRO A 4 -4.31 6.92 -1.42
C PRO A 4 -4.54 7.09 -2.93
N ALA A 5 -4.21 8.27 -3.48
CA ALA A 5 -4.36 8.56 -4.90
C ALA A 5 -3.39 7.76 -5.79
N GLU A 6 -2.21 7.43 -5.29
CA GLU A 6 -1.20 6.61 -5.99
C GLU A 6 -1.63 5.14 -6.02
N SER A 7 -2.13 4.62 -4.91
CA SER A 7 -2.75 3.31 -4.82
C SER A 7 -3.91 3.17 -5.82
N GLN A 8 -4.82 4.15 -5.85
CA GLN A 8 -5.94 4.17 -6.80
C GLN A 8 -5.47 4.18 -8.26
N LEU A 9 -4.42 4.94 -8.61
CA LEU A 9 -3.83 4.92 -9.96
C LEU A 9 -3.29 3.53 -10.32
N VAL A 10 -2.55 2.89 -9.41
CA VAL A 10 -2.02 1.54 -9.57
C VAL A 10 -3.15 0.53 -9.78
N HIS A 11 -4.17 0.50 -8.91
CA HIS A 11 -5.30 -0.43 -9.04
C HIS A 11 -6.10 -0.23 -10.33
N ARG A 12 -6.30 1.02 -10.78
CA ARG A 12 -7.02 1.30 -12.05
C ARG A 12 -6.35 0.68 -13.28
N THR A 13 -5.03 0.49 -13.27
CA THR A 13 -4.32 -0.14 -14.41
C THR A 13 -4.75 -1.58 -14.68
N ILE A 14 -5.33 -2.29 -13.70
CA ILE A 14 -5.87 -3.65 -13.87
C ILE A 14 -7.02 -3.64 -14.91
N ARG A 15 -7.78 -2.55 -14.98
CA ARG A 15 -8.88 -2.34 -15.94
C ARG A 15 -8.47 -1.50 -17.15
N GLU A 16 -7.66 -0.48 -16.93
CA GLU A 16 -7.35 0.56 -17.94
C GLU A 16 -6.01 0.36 -18.66
N GLY A 17 -5.22 -0.63 -18.22
CA GLY A 17 -4.02 -1.09 -18.89
C GLY A 17 -2.91 -0.05 -19.07
N LEU A 18 -2.04 -0.28 -20.06
CA LEU A 18 -0.91 0.59 -20.38
C LEU A 18 -1.33 1.98 -20.87
N ALA A 19 -2.59 2.20 -21.26
CA ALA A 19 -3.07 3.51 -21.67
C ALA A 19 -3.01 4.52 -20.52
N LEU A 20 -3.46 4.11 -19.32
CA LEU A 20 -3.38 4.93 -18.10
C LEU A 20 -1.92 5.21 -17.71
N VAL A 21 -1.04 4.21 -17.83
CA VAL A 21 0.41 4.36 -17.55
C VAL A 21 1.05 5.40 -18.46
N LYS A 22 0.77 5.33 -19.78
CA LYS A 22 1.27 6.30 -20.76
C LYS A 22 0.77 7.73 -20.48
N ALA A 23 -0.50 7.87 -20.14
CA ALA A 23 -1.10 9.17 -19.81
C ALA A 23 -0.48 9.79 -18.54
N GLU A 24 -0.29 9.00 -17.47
CA GLU A 24 0.35 9.49 -16.25
C GLU A 24 1.85 9.77 -16.44
N ALA A 25 2.54 8.99 -17.28
CA ALA A 25 3.94 9.24 -17.65
C ALA A 25 4.09 10.56 -18.42
N GLN A 26 3.23 10.79 -19.42
CA GLN A 26 3.18 12.06 -20.17
C GLN A 26 2.89 13.25 -19.26
N LYS A 27 1.87 13.15 -18.39
CA LYS A 27 1.51 14.18 -17.40
C LYS A 27 2.66 14.52 -16.45
N ARG A 28 3.53 13.55 -16.13
CA ARG A 28 4.73 13.74 -15.29
C ARG A 28 6.00 14.08 -16.07
N GLY A 29 5.93 14.26 -17.39
CA GLY A 29 7.10 14.52 -18.24
C GLY A 29 8.12 13.39 -18.27
N ARG A 30 7.70 12.13 -18.00
CA ARG A 30 8.57 10.96 -17.95
C ARG A 30 8.47 10.12 -19.22
N ILE A 31 9.61 9.69 -19.74
CA ILE A 31 9.68 8.72 -20.84
C ILE A 31 9.42 7.32 -20.27
N LEU A 32 8.38 6.64 -20.77
CA LEU A 32 8.09 5.26 -20.40
C LEU A 32 8.94 4.30 -21.24
N HIS A 33 10.00 3.76 -20.63
CA HIS A 33 10.71 2.59 -21.15
C HIS A 33 10.02 1.33 -20.62
N PRO A 34 9.40 0.48 -21.46
CA PRO A 34 8.68 -0.69 -20.98
C PRO A 34 9.56 -1.69 -20.22
N MET A 35 8.99 -2.29 -19.17
CA MET A 35 9.59 -3.39 -18.41
C MET A 35 9.43 -4.71 -19.16
N GLU A 36 10.55 -5.38 -19.42
CA GLU A 36 10.57 -6.74 -19.97
C GLU A 36 10.23 -7.75 -18.86
N LEU A 37 8.98 -8.21 -18.85
CA LEU A 37 8.44 -9.13 -17.84
C LEU A 37 8.15 -10.51 -18.42
N THR A 38 8.40 -11.54 -17.62
CA THR A 38 8.21 -12.95 -17.96
C THR A 38 7.22 -13.64 -17.02
N GLY A 39 6.74 -14.81 -17.40
CA GLY A 39 5.81 -15.61 -16.57
C GLY A 39 4.54 -14.85 -16.19
N THR A 40 4.08 -15.06 -14.94
CA THR A 40 2.85 -14.46 -14.41
C THR A 40 2.94 -12.93 -14.29
N ALA A 41 4.13 -12.35 -14.05
CA ALA A 41 4.31 -10.90 -13.93
C ALA A 41 3.90 -10.14 -15.21
N ARG A 42 4.01 -10.77 -16.39
CA ARG A 42 3.59 -10.18 -17.67
C ARG A 42 2.11 -9.81 -17.69
N ALA A 43 1.23 -10.60 -17.06
CA ALA A 43 -0.20 -10.29 -16.96
C ALA A 43 -0.49 -9.03 -16.11
N TRP A 44 0.46 -8.63 -15.27
CA TRP A 44 0.36 -7.49 -14.35
C TRP A 44 1.26 -6.31 -14.77
N GLN A 45 1.81 -6.34 -15.99
CA GLN A 45 2.72 -5.30 -16.49
C GLN A 45 2.19 -3.88 -16.27
N PRO A 46 0.92 -3.51 -16.59
CA PRO A 46 0.43 -2.15 -16.37
C PRO A 46 0.57 -1.66 -14.91
N MET A 47 0.36 -2.56 -13.95
CA MET A 47 0.37 -2.28 -12.53
C MET A 47 1.80 -2.12 -12.00
N LEU A 48 2.70 -3.01 -12.40
CA LEU A 48 4.13 -2.96 -12.07
C LEU A 48 4.79 -1.71 -12.68
N GLU A 49 4.39 -1.33 -13.90
CA GLU A 49 4.84 -0.13 -14.58
C GLU A 49 4.36 1.16 -13.90
N MET A 50 3.10 1.24 -13.50
CA MET A 50 2.59 2.39 -12.74
C MET A 50 3.30 2.48 -11.38
N TYR A 51 3.49 1.37 -10.69
CA TYR A 51 4.21 1.34 -9.42
C TYR A 51 5.65 1.87 -9.58
N ARG A 52 6.37 1.42 -10.61
CA ARG A 52 7.72 1.91 -10.96
C ARG A 52 7.71 3.38 -11.37
N LEU A 53 6.72 3.82 -12.14
CA LEU A 53 6.57 5.21 -12.58
C LEU A 53 6.39 6.16 -11.39
N LEU A 54 5.63 5.75 -10.38
CA LEU A 54 5.36 6.52 -9.16
C LEU A 54 6.55 6.51 -8.19
N THR A 55 7.05 5.31 -7.86
CA THR A 55 8.04 5.11 -6.77
C THR A 55 9.50 5.12 -7.23
N GLY A 56 9.77 4.90 -8.52
CA GLY A 56 11.11 4.62 -9.03
C GLY A 56 11.61 3.18 -8.78
N PHE A 57 10.92 2.37 -7.98
CA PHE A 57 11.34 1.00 -7.65
C PHE A 57 10.81 -0.02 -8.66
N VAL A 58 11.66 -0.97 -9.05
CA VAL A 58 11.31 -2.07 -9.95
C VAL A 58 10.82 -3.26 -9.13
N GLU A 59 9.50 -3.40 -9.00
CA GLU A 59 8.87 -4.58 -8.41
C GLU A 59 8.52 -5.61 -9.51
N THR A 60 8.60 -6.90 -9.20
CA THR A 60 8.22 -8.01 -10.09
C THR A 60 7.10 -8.88 -9.52
N ASN A 61 6.81 -8.77 -8.22
CA ASN A 61 5.73 -9.45 -7.53
C ASN A 61 4.46 -8.55 -7.45
N PRO A 62 3.39 -8.86 -8.20
CA PRO A 62 2.14 -8.10 -8.16
C PRO A 62 1.54 -7.98 -6.76
N ASN A 63 1.67 -9.02 -5.94
CA ASN A 63 1.11 -9.02 -4.58
C ASN A 63 1.82 -8.04 -3.65
N ALA A 64 3.12 -7.80 -3.85
CA ALA A 64 3.85 -6.79 -3.07
C ALA A 64 3.29 -5.38 -3.35
N VAL A 65 3.10 -5.04 -4.63
CA VAL A 65 2.46 -3.78 -5.06
C VAL A 65 1.06 -3.61 -4.46
N LEU A 66 0.22 -4.65 -4.51
CA LEU A 66 -1.15 -4.61 -3.98
C LEU A 66 -1.21 -4.39 -2.45
N HIS A 67 -0.14 -4.68 -1.71
CA HIS A 67 -0.04 -4.43 -0.27
C HIS A 67 0.69 -3.12 0.08
N HIS A 68 1.18 -2.35 -0.89
CA HIS A 68 1.94 -1.13 -0.66
C HIS A 68 1.10 0.15 -0.52
N SER A 69 -0.16 0.10 -0.08
CA SER A 69 -0.98 1.30 0.21
C SER A 69 -0.90 1.71 1.70
N VAL A 70 -0.75 3.00 2.00
CA VAL A 70 -0.79 3.51 3.38
C VAL A 70 -2.12 3.24 4.09
N GLU A 71 -3.24 3.27 3.35
CA GLU A 71 -4.60 3.12 3.90
C GLU A 71 -4.88 1.72 4.47
N LEU A 72 -4.10 0.72 4.07
CA LEU A 72 -4.20 -0.63 4.60
C LEU A 72 -3.68 -0.75 6.04
N TYR A 73 -3.02 0.29 6.55
CA TYR A 73 -2.33 0.27 7.83
C TYR A 73 -2.90 1.32 8.78
N GLY A 74 -2.90 0.98 10.07
CA GLY A 74 -3.27 1.90 11.13
C GLY A 74 -2.11 2.76 11.62
N PRO A 75 -2.38 3.64 12.60
CA PRO A 75 -1.40 4.57 13.11
C PRO A 75 -0.15 3.85 13.66
N PRO A 76 1.01 4.53 13.75
CA PRO A 76 2.20 3.99 14.38
C PRO A 76 1.91 3.45 15.79
N CYS A 77 2.35 2.23 16.09
CA CYS A 77 2.22 1.65 17.42
C CYS A 77 2.89 2.56 18.47
N PRO A 78 2.20 2.94 19.57
CA PRO A 78 2.78 3.80 20.61
C PRO A 78 4.10 3.26 21.20
N LYS A 79 4.23 1.92 21.31
CA LYS A 79 5.41 1.25 21.90
C LYS A 79 6.60 1.09 20.94
N CYS A 80 6.36 0.75 19.67
CA CYS A 80 7.45 0.38 18.74
C CYS A 80 7.47 1.14 17.41
N ARG A 81 6.56 2.11 17.23
CA ARG A 81 6.40 2.99 16.06
C ARG A 81 6.19 2.31 14.70
N LYS A 82 6.23 0.98 14.60
CA LYS A 82 5.78 0.24 13.41
C LYS A 82 4.28 0.46 13.19
N PRO A 83 3.80 0.60 11.94
CA PRO A 83 2.38 0.76 11.65
C PRO A 83 1.57 -0.44 12.15
N LEU A 84 0.34 -0.18 12.61
CA LEU A 84 -0.60 -1.23 12.98
C LEU A 84 -1.17 -1.91 11.73
N ARG A 85 -1.54 -3.20 11.83
CA ARG A 85 -1.84 -4.05 10.65
C ARG A 85 -3.09 -3.67 9.86
N THR A 86 -4.02 -2.93 10.46
CA THR A 86 -5.19 -2.28 9.83
C THR A 86 -5.50 -0.97 10.57
N PRO A 87 -6.29 -0.04 9.99
CA PRO A 87 -6.72 1.19 10.67
C PRO A 87 -7.41 0.97 12.03
N GLU A 88 -8.16 -0.12 12.17
CA GLU A 88 -8.93 -0.45 13.37
C GLU A 88 -8.11 -1.25 14.40
N ALA A 89 -6.94 -1.76 14.01
CA ALA A 89 -6.17 -2.72 14.79
C ALA A 89 -5.78 -2.17 16.17
N ARG A 90 -6.01 -2.98 17.21
CA ARG A 90 -5.76 -2.65 18.62
C ARG A 90 -4.44 -3.21 19.15
N PHE A 91 -3.93 -4.20 18.43
CA PHE A 91 -2.82 -5.05 18.83
C PHE A 91 -1.67 -4.92 17.83
N CYS A 92 -0.46 -4.71 18.33
CA CYS A 92 0.74 -4.70 17.51
C CYS A 92 1.36 -6.09 17.46
N ALA A 93 1.09 -6.81 16.37
CA ALA A 93 1.69 -8.12 16.06
C ALA A 93 3.23 -8.11 15.99
N ALA A 94 3.88 -6.94 15.97
CA ALA A 94 5.33 -6.82 15.93
C ALA A 94 6.02 -6.65 17.30
N CYS A 95 5.28 -6.34 18.39
CA CYS A 95 5.87 -6.07 19.71
C CYS A 95 5.01 -6.44 20.94
N GLY A 96 3.83 -7.04 20.73
CA GLY A 96 2.90 -7.45 21.77
C GLY A 96 2.07 -6.32 22.39
N PHE A 97 2.23 -5.06 21.95
CA PHE A 97 1.42 -3.95 22.47
C PHE A 97 -0.08 -4.23 22.26
N GLY A 98 -0.91 -4.00 23.28
CA GLY A 98 -2.36 -4.22 23.23
C GLY A 98 -2.82 -5.68 23.29
N GLN A 99 -1.92 -6.66 23.47
CA GLN A 99 -2.26 -8.09 23.48
C GLN A 99 -3.28 -8.45 24.57
N GLN A 100 -3.10 -7.91 25.77
CA GLN A 100 -4.02 -8.05 26.91
C GLN A 100 -5.33 -7.25 26.75
N GLU A 101 -5.46 -6.42 25.71
CA GLU A 101 -6.70 -5.70 25.38
C GLU A 101 -7.41 -6.28 24.13
N VAL A 102 -7.01 -7.47 23.68
CA VAL A 102 -7.73 -8.25 22.66
C VAL A 102 -8.95 -8.90 23.31
N THR A 103 -9.94 -8.06 23.58
CA THR A 103 -11.26 -8.43 24.09
C THR A 103 -12.30 -8.33 22.96
N PRO A 104 -13.54 -8.84 23.12
CA PRO A 104 -14.61 -8.69 22.12
C PRO A 104 -15.04 -7.24 21.81
N ASN A 105 -14.48 -6.23 22.51
CA ASN A 105 -14.83 -4.83 22.34
C ASN A 105 -14.18 -4.24 21.07
N SER A 106 -15.01 -3.93 20.07
CA SER A 106 -14.63 -3.50 18.72
C SER A 106 -14.13 -2.05 18.62
N LEU A 107 -14.66 -1.12 19.41
CA LEU A 107 -13.98 0.01 20.08
C LEU A 107 -12.59 0.48 19.54
N PRO A 108 -12.42 1.29 18.46
CA PRO A 108 -11.13 1.83 17.98
C PRO A 108 -10.08 2.24 19.04
N LEU A 109 -8.78 2.04 18.77
CA LEU A 109 -7.75 2.11 19.84
C LEU A 109 -7.61 3.54 20.38
N ALA A 110 -7.63 4.54 19.48
CA ALA A 110 -7.70 5.96 19.83
C ALA A 110 -8.97 6.34 20.61
N GLN A 111 -10.06 5.55 20.54
CA GLN A 111 -11.27 5.77 21.34
C GLN A 111 -11.19 5.10 22.73
N ARG A 112 -10.53 3.95 22.85
CA ARG A 112 -10.35 3.26 24.15
C ARG A 112 -9.20 3.81 24.99
N ARG A 113 -8.15 4.31 24.33
CA ARG A 113 -6.89 4.77 24.92
C ARG A 113 -6.48 6.14 24.30
N PRO A 114 -7.31 7.19 24.43
CA PRO A 114 -7.05 8.49 23.82
C PRO A 114 -5.76 9.15 24.33
N GLU A 115 -5.28 8.77 25.52
CA GLU A 115 -4.04 9.29 26.12
C GLU A 115 -2.74 8.77 25.47
N LEU A 116 -2.84 7.92 24.45
CA LEU A 116 -1.70 7.36 23.71
C LEU A 116 -1.45 8.01 22.34
N PHE A 117 -2.25 9.02 21.94
CA PHE A 117 -2.25 9.63 20.60
C PHE A 117 -2.28 11.15 20.67
#